data_AF-A0A7Z9UCA7-F1
#
_entry.id   AF-A0A7Z9UCA7-F1
#
_cell.length_a   1.000
_cell.length_b   1.000
_cell.length_c   1.000
_cell.angle_alpha   90.00
_cell.angle_beta   90.00
_cell.angle_gamma   90.00
#
_symmetry.space_group_name_H-M   'P 1'
#
loop_
_entity.id
_entity.type
_entity.pdbx_description
1 polymer ?
#
loop_
_entity_poly.entity_id
_entity_poly.type
_entity_poly.pdbx_seq_one_letter_code
_entity_poly.pdbx_strand_id
1 'polypeptide(L)'
;MTRRGFSLLEVIVVCALMGFVMGGVFLLFRMGTRGFSRAVSESGAVGELQRATRVIQRDLRLTHFLSASDRQREVTTSDGKVERDGLAVAGLANWADPSNFEVGTELPKWNRWILFYADGEDKGRLHRLEIQRSRNAKGSYYPLVPLGDLSSYMTSDPVQQEVALRVSTLCYQLRSFGVEIDPYKRLLRLTVRLNKDGVKRMTSEQRVQDSLEARFEISPMNSYPEI
;
A
#
# COMPACT_ATOMS: atom_id res chain seq x y z
N MET A 1 -67.43 -22.59 -27.25
CA MET A 1 -66.14 -22.02 -26.80
C MET A 1 -66.31 -20.51 -26.67
N THR A 2 -66.59 -20.02 -25.46
CA THR A 2 -66.79 -18.60 -25.20
C THR A 2 -65.43 -17.91 -25.03
N ARG A 3 -64.99 -17.18 -26.06
CA ARG A 3 -63.86 -16.26 -25.95
C ARG A 3 -64.30 -15.06 -25.10
N ARG A 4 -63.99 -15.09 -23.80
CA ARG A 4 -64.12 -13.91 -22.93
C ARG A 4 -62.94 -12.97 -23.25
N GLY A 5 -63.24 -11.81 -23.85
CA GLY A 5 -62.26 -10.74 -24.02
C GLY A 5 -61.94 -10.11 -22.66
N PHE A 6 -60.66 -9.89 -22.38
CA PHE A 6 -60.20 -9.19 -21.18
C PHE A 6 -60.81 -7.79 -21.11
N SER A 7 -61.36 -7.41 -19.96
CA SER A 7 -61.85 -6.04 -19.78
C SER A 7 -60.68 -5.07 -19.62
N LEU A 8 -60.82 -3.84 -20.12
CA LEU A 8 -59.78 -2.80 -20.03
C LEU A 8 -59.34 -2.55 -18.57
N LEU A 9 -60.27 -2.70 -17.61
CA LEU A 9 -60.02 -2.58 -16.18
C LEU A 9 -59.11 -3.69 -15.67
N GLU A 10 -59.30 -4.91 -16.14
CA GLU A 10 -58.49 -6.08 -15.79
C GLU A 10 -57.04 -5.91 -16.25
N VAL A 11 -56.82 -5.34 -17.45
CA VAL A 11 -55.48 -5.01 -17.96
C VAL A 11 -54.79 -3.96 -17.08
N ILE A 12 -55.50 -2.89 -16.68
CA ILE A 12 -54.94 -1.85 -15.82
C ILE A 12 -54.52 -2.42 -14.46
N VAL A 13 -55.36 -3.28 -13.87
CA VAL A 13 -55.06 -3.93 -12.58
C VAL A 13 -53.83 -4.84 -12.71
N VAL A 14 -53.75 -5.65 -13.77
CA VAL A 14 -52.60 -6.52 -14.03
C VAL A 14 -51.32 -5.70 -14.23
N CYS A 15 -51.36 -4.61 -15.00
CA CYS A 15 -50.22 -3.74 -15.20
C CYS A 15 -49.76 -3.07 -13.88
N ALA A 16 -50.69 -2.63 -13.04
CA ALA A 16 -50.37 -2.03 -11.74
C ALA A 16 -49.74 -3.06 -10.78
N LEU A 17 -50.29 -4.27 -10.71
CA LEU A 17 -49.75 -5.37 -9.90
C LEU A 17 -48.36 -5.78 -10.39
N MET A 18 -48.20 -5.95 -11.70
CA MET A 18 -46.92 -6.28 -12.33
C MET A 18 -45.88 -5.18 -12.06
N GLY A 19 -46.27 -3.91 -12.17
CA GLY A 19 -45.41 -2.75 -11.88
C GLY A 19 -44.99 -2.70 -10.41
N PHE A 20 -45.90 -3.00 -9.48
CA PHE A 20 -45.59 -3.08 -8.05
C PHE A 20 -44.60 -4.21 -7.75
N VAL A 21 -44.84 -5.40 -8.29
CA VAL A 21 -43.95 -6.57 -8.11
C VAL A 21 -42.57 -6.31 -8.72
N MET A 22 -42.51 -5.85 -9.97
CA MET A 22 -41.27 -5.46 -10.63
C MET A 22 -40.53 -4.38 -9.82
N GLY A 23 -41.23 -3.34 -9.38
CA GLY A 23 -40.67 -2.27 -8.56
C GLY A 23 -40.05 -2.78 -7.26
N GLY A 24 -40.74 -3.69 -6.57
CA GLY A 24 -40.21 -4.37 -5.38
C GLY A 24 -38.93 -5.16 -5.66
N VAL A 25 -38.91 -5.95 -6.74
CA VAL A 25 -37.72 -6.72 -7.15
C VAL A 25 -36.55 -5.80 -7.48
N PHE A 26 -36.78 -4.72 -8.25
CA PHE A 26 -35.74 -3.75 -8.59
C PHE A 26 -35.21 -3.01 -7.36
N LEU A 27 -36.07 -2.69 -6.38
CA LEU A 27 -35.63 -2.08 -5.12
C LEU A 27 -34.72 -3.01 -4.32
N LEU A 28 -35.12 -4.27 -4.16
CA LEU A 28 -34.30 -5.29 -3.48
C LEU A 28 -32.97 -5.50 -4.20
N PHE A 29 -32.98 -5.61 -5.53
CA PHE A 29 -31.78 -5.76 -6.34
C PHE A 29 -30.84 -4.55 -6.21
N ARG A 30 -31.39 -3.33 -6.21
CA ARG A 30 -30.62 -2.10 -6.01
C ARG A 30 -29.99 -2.04 -4.62
N MET A 31 -30.68 -2.52 -3.59
CA MET A 31 -30.13 -2.62 -2.24
C MET A 31 -29.00 -3.66 -2.18
N GLY A 32 -29.21 -4.84 -2.77
CA GLY A 32 -28.21 -5.92 -2.81
C GLY A 32 -26.93 -5.52 -3.54
N THR A 33 -27.05 -4.94 -4.73
CA THR A 33 -25.88 -4.50 -5.53
C THR A 33 -25.05 -3.43 -4.84
N ARG A 34 -25.69 -2.48 -4.14
CA ARG A 34 -25.00 -1.47 -3.33
C ARG A 34 -24.25 -2.08 -2.15
N GLY A 35 -24.87 -3.02 -1.43
CA GLY A 35 -24.23 -3.73 -0.33
C GLY A 35 -23.02 -4.54 -0.81
N PHE A 36 -23.19 -5.28 -1.89
CA PHE A 36 -22.13 -6.09 -2.49
C PHE A 36 -20.96 -5.22 -2.98
N SER A 37 -21.22 -4.14 -3.72
CA SER A 37 -20.16 -3.24 -4.21
C SER A 37 -19.33 -2.65 -3.06
N ARG A 38 -19.98 -2.28 -1.94
CA ARG A 38 -19.29 -1.79 -0.75
C ARG A 38 -18.40 -2.86 -0.12
N ALA A 39 -18.94 -4.07 0.06
CA ALA A 39 -18.19 -5.19 0.64
C ALA A 39 -16.97 -5.58 -0.20
N VAL A 40 -17.10 -5.57 -1.54
CA VAL A 40 -15.99 -5.87 -2.45
C VAL A 40 -14.89 -4.81 -2.36
N SER A 41 -15.25 -3.52 -2.34
CA SER A 41 -14.26 -2.43 -2.20
C SER A 41 -13.51 -2.51 -0.86
N GLU A 42 -14.23 -2.77 0.24
CA GLU A 42 -13.63 -2.93 1.56
C GLU A 42 -12.71 -4.15 1.63
N SER A 43 -13.14 -5.29 1.09
CA SER A 43 -12.32 -6.50 1.00
C SER A 43 -11.06 -6.27 0.16
N GLY A 44 -11.17 -5.53 -0.94
CA GLY A 44 -10.04 -5.14 -1.79
C GLY A 44 -8.99 -4.33 -1.04
N ALA A 45 -9.41 -3.27 -0.35
CA ALA A 45 -8.52 -2.41 0.44
C ALA A 45 -7.82 -3.17 1.59
N VAL A 46 -8.55 -4.04 2.29
CA VAL A 46 -7.97 -4.91 3.34
C VAL A 46 -6.95 -5.87 2.75
N GLY A 47 -7.27 -6.51 1.63
CA GLY A 47 -6.35 -7.42 0.95
C GLY A 47 -5.08 -6.71 0.46
N GLU A 48 -5.20 -5.50 -0.06
CA GLU A 48 -4.08 -4.66 -0.47
C GLU A 48 -3.17 -4.31 0.72
N LEU A 49 -3.75 -3.79 1.81
CA LEU A 49 -2.99 -3.42 3.01
C LEU A 49 -2.25 -4.62 3.61
N GLN A 50 -2.90 -5.79 3.64
CA GLN A 50 -2.28 -7.01 4.13
C GLN A 50 -1.11 -7.46 3.24
N ARG A 51 -1.27 -7.41 1.90
CA ARG A 51 -0.18 -7.75 0.97
C ARG A 51 0.99 -6.79 1.13
N ALA A 52 0.73 -5.49 1.16
CA ALA A 52 1.76 -4.47 1.35
C ALA A 52 2.51 -4.67 2.67
N THR A 53 1.78 -4.84 3.79
CA THR A 53 2.36 -5.06 5.12
C THR A 53 3.24 -6.30 5.15
N ARG A 54 2.83 -7.42 4.55
CA ARG A 54 3.65 -8.64 4.49
C ARG A 54 4.97 -8.42 3.73
N VAL A 55 4.92 -7.71 2.61
CA VAL A 55 6.13 -7.40 1.81
C VAL A 55 7.09 -6.52 2.62
N ILE A 56 6.56 -5.45 3.23
CA ILE A 56 7.36 -4.54 4.05
C ILE A 56 7.96 -5.29 5.25
N GLN A 57 7.16 -6.06 5.98
CA GLN A 57 7.63 -6.83 7.14
C GLN A 57 8.72 -7.84 6.76
N ARG A 58 8.57 -8.54 5.63
CA ARG A 58 9.59 -9.47 5.14
C ARG A 58 10.93 -8.77 4.93
N ASP A 59 10.91 -7.64 4.21
CA ASP A 59 12.14 -6.94 3.85
C ASP A 59 12.80 -6.27 5.06
N LEU A 60 12.01 -5.66 5.94
CA LEU A 60 12.51 -5.01 7.15
C LEU A 60 12.98 -6.00 8.23
N ARG A 61 12.42 -7.22 8.30
CA ARG A 61 12.96 -8.24 9.21
C ARG A 61 14.34 -8.70 8.79
N LEU A 62 14.60 -8.79 7.49
CA LEU A 62 15.87 -9.28 6.94
C LEU A 62 16.95 -8.19 6.86
N THR A 63 16.64 -6.93 7.13
CA THR A 63 17.62 -5.85 7.06
C THR A 63 18.51 -5.76 8.31
N HIS A 64 19.44 -4.80 8.30
CA HIS A 64 20.28 -4.40 9.41
C HIS A 64 19.86 -3.01 9.90
N PHE A 65 19.66 -2.84 11.21
CA PHE A 65 19.14 -1.60 11.80
C PHE A 65 19.98 -0.36 11.45
N LEU A 66 21.31 -0.43 11.56
CA LEU A 66 22.23 0.68 11.22
C LEU A 66 22.15 1.19 9.78
N SER A 67 21.52 0.44 8.87
CA SER A 67 21.33 0.86 7.47
C SER A 67 20.06 1.68 7.26
N ALA A 68 19.17 1.72 8.26
CA ALA A 68 17.90 2.39 8.15
C ALA A 68 18.09 3.91 8.10
N SER A 69 17.43 4.52 7.14
CA SER A 69 17.37 5.98 6.95
C SER A 69 15.95 6.34 6.54
N ASP A 70 15.41 7.39 7.14
CA ASP A 70 14.10 7.90 6.81
C ASP A 70 14.18 9.30 6.21
N ARG A 71 13.12 9.67 5.50
CA ARG A 71 12.89 11.02 5.02
C ARG A 71 11.46 11.40 5.32
N GLN A 72 11.28 12.15 6.39
CA GLN A 72 9.99 12.74 6.72
C GLN A 72 9.60 13.77 5.68
N ARG A 73 8.38 13.67 5.16
CA ARG A 73 7.84 14.59 4.16
C ARG A 73 6.34 14.76 4.34
N GLU A 74 5.89 16.01 4.42
CA GLU A 74 4.48 16.35 4.40
C GLU A 74 4.08 16.86 3.01
N VAL A 75 2.93 16.41 2.51
CA VAL A 75 2.38 16.85 1.22
C VAL A 75 0.98 17.41 1.43
N THR A 76 0.69 18.53 0.79
CA THR A 76 -0.65 19.14 0.78
C THR A 76 -1.50 18.43 -0.27
N THR A 77 -2.58 17.81 0.19
CA THR A 77 -3.60 17.14 -0.64
C THR A 77 -4.93 17.89 -0.55
N SER A 78 -5.93 17.46 -1.33
CA SER A 78 -7.28 18.01 -1.27
C SER A 78 -7.95 17.83 0.10
N ASP A 79 -7.54 16.79 0.85
CA ASP A 79 -8.03 16.48 2.19
C ASP A 79 -7.17 17.10 3.31
N GLY A 80 -6.18 17.93 2.95
CA GLY A 80 -5.27 18.60 3.87
C GLY A 80 -3.84 18.07 3.81
N LYS A 81 -3.07 18.37 4.85
CA LYS A 81 -1.67 17.96 4.98
C LYS A 81 -1.57 16.49 5.42
N VAL A 82 -0.79 15.70 4.69
CA VAL A 82 -0.60 14.26 4.96
C VAL A 82 0.87 13.86 4.91
N GLU A 83 1.24 12.86 5.72
CA GLU A 83 2.57 12.27 5.77
C GLU A 83 2.83 11.38 4.54
N ARG A 84 3.94 11.62 3.85
CA ARG A 84 4.40 10.94 2.63
C ARG A 84 5.88 10.61 2.73
N ASP A 85 6.23 9.91 3.80
CA ASP A 85 7.62 9.66 4.17
C ASP A 85 8.33 8.69 3.21
N GLY A 86 9.64 8.60 3.37
CA GLY A 86 10.49 7.58 2.76
C GLY A 86 11.25 6.80 3.83
N LEU A 87 11.52 5.52 3.56
CA LEU A 87 12.37 4.65 4.36
C LEU A 87 13.28 3.85 3.42
N ALA A 88 14.58 3.99 3.58
CA ALA A 88 15.57 3.16 2.91
C ALA A 88 16.28 2.26 3.91
N VAL A 89 16.44 0.99 3.54
CA VAL A 89 17.16 -0.02 4.32
C VAL A 89 18.04 -0.87 3.42
N ALA A 90 19.11 -1.43 3.98
CA ALA A 90 19.96 -2.35 3.23
C ALA A 90 19.24 -3.68 2.96
N GLY A 91 19.56 -4.29 1.84
CA GLY A 91 19.04 -5.60 1.45
C GLY A 91 20.08 -6.40 0.68
N LEU A 92 19.74 -7.66 0.42
CA LEU A 92 20.49 -8.55 -0.45
C LEU A 92 19.71 -8.81 -1.74
N ALA A 93 20.44 -9.00 -2.83
CA ALA A 93 19.87 -9.43 -4.11
C ALA A 93 19.17 -10.78 -4.02
N ASN A 94 19.81 -11.76 -3.38
CA ASN A 94 19.24 -13.07 -3.14
C ASN A 94 19.84 -13.67 -1.86
N TRP A 95 18.99 -13.92 -0.87
CA TRP A 95 19.39 -14.55 0.40
C TRP A 95 19.84 -16.01 0.25
N ALA A 96 19.45 -16.69 -0.83
CA ALA A 96 19.80 -18.08 -1.08
C ALA A 96 21.13 -18.26 -1.83
N ASP A 97 21.73 -17.17 -2.33
CA ASP A 97 22.96 -17.22 -3.12
C ASP A 97 24.18 -16.94 -2.22
N PRO A 98 25.08 -17.93 -2.00
CA PRO A 98 26.26 -17.76 -1.15
C PRO A 98 27.20 -16.63 -1.60
N SER A 99 27.17 -16.25 -2.88
CA SER A 99 28.03 -15.17 -3.41
C SER A 99 27.67 -13.79 -2.84
N ASN A 100 26.47 -13.64 -2.27
CA ASN A 100 26.01 -12.43 -1.60
C ASN A 100 26.51 -12.30 -0.15
N PHE A 101 27.31 -13.24 0.32
CA PHE A 101 27.94 -13.23 1.64
C PHE A 101 29.46 -13.07 1.51
N GLU A 102 30.08 -12.48 2.52
CA GLU A 102 31.53 -12.33 2.60
C GLU A 102 32.22 -13.66 2.92
N VAL A 103 33.33 -13.93 2.23
CA VAL A 103 34.10 -15.15 2.47
C VAL A 103 34.87 -15.01 3.78
N GLY A 104 34.64 -15.95 4.71
CA GLY A 104 35.32 -16.00 6.01
C GLY A 104 34.50 -15.46 7.18
N THR A 105 33.76 -14.37 7.00
CA THR A 105 32.87 -13.83 8.06
C THR A 105 31.41 -14.25 7.91
N GLU A 106 31.02 -14.75 6.72
CA GLU A 106 29.64 -15.12 6.37
C GLU A 106 28.63 -13.97 6.51
N LEU A 107 29.11 -12.74 6.68
CA LEU A 107 28.25 -11.56 6.80
C LEU A 107 27.62 -11.21 5.45
N PRO A 108 26.36 -10.74 5.45
CA PRO A 108 25.73 -10.24 4.24
C PRO A 108 26.52 -9.08 3.62
N LYS A 109 26.66 -9.07 2.30
CA LYS A 109 27.27 -7.95 1.59
C LYS A 109 26.39 -6.70 1.51
N TRP A 110 25.09 -6.79 1.75
CA TRP A 110 24.18 -5.63 1.65
C TRP A 110 24.27 -4.89 0.31
N ASN A 111 24.25 -5.64 -0.79
CA ASN A 111 24.49 -5.15 -2.15
C ASN A 111 23.32 -4.37 -2.77
N ARG A 112 22.19 -4.25 -2.07
CA ARG A 112 21.02 -3.48 -2.50
C ARG A 112 20.52 -2.53 -1.42
N TRP A 113 19.86 -1.49 -1.87
CA TRP A 113 18.98 -0.66 -1.06
C TRP A 113 17.53 -1.01 -1.39
N ILE A 114 16.70 -1.12 -0.37
CA ILE A 114 15.25 -1.25 -0.50
C ILE A 114 14.66 0.05 0.01
N LEU A 115 14.08 0.84 -0.90
CA LEU A 115 13.44 2.11 -0.60
C LEU A 115 11.92 1.92 -0.65
N PHE A 116 11.25 2.24 0.44
CA PHE A 116 9.81 2.41 0.52
C PHE A 116 9.50 3.89 0.56
N TYR A 117 8.65 4.39 -0.32
CA TYR A 117 8.22 5.78 -0.22
C TYR A 117 6.83 6.00 -0.77
N ALA A 118 6.14 6.98 -0.21
CA ALA A 118 4.85 7.44 -0.70
C ALA A 118 5.04 8.57 -1.71
N ASP A 119 4.35 8.54 -2.85
CA ASP A 119 4.38 9.65 -3.82
C ASP A 119 3.65 10.91 -3.30
N GLY A 120 3.67 11.97 -4.10
CA GLY A 120 3.03 13.25 -3.77
C GLY A 120 1.61 13.40 -4.31
N GLU A 121 1.00 12.34 -4.84
CA GLU A 121 -0.34 12.44 -5.42
C GLU A 121 -1.42 12.54 -4.32
N ASP A 122 -2.57 13.12 -4.69
CA ASP A 122 -3.75 13.22 -3.82
C ASP A 122 -4.24 11.82 -3.40
N LYS A 123 -4.44 10.95 -4.38
CA LYS A 123 -4.59 9.51 -4.21
C LYS A 123 -3.23 8.82 -4.33
N GLY A 124 -2.41 9.05 -3.32
CA GLY A 124 -1.02 8.62 -3.39
C GLY A 124 -0.83 7.11 -3.50
N ARG A 125 0.39 6.72 -3.85
CA ARG A 125 0.83 5.33 -3.99
C ARG A 125 2.01 5.07 -3.09
N LEU A 126 2.08 3.83 -2.57
CA LEU A 126 3.26 3.36 -1.84
C LEU A 126 4.13 2.57 -2.80
N HIS A 127 5.32 3.06 -3.08
CA HIS A 127 6.30 2.40 -3.93
C HIS A 127 7.35 1.69 -3.09
N ARG A 128 7.86 0.59 -3.67
CA ARG A 128 9.02 -0.15 -3.22
C ARG A 128 9.99 -0.26 -4.37
N LEU A 129 11.18 0.30 -4.18
CA LEU A 129 12.26 0.30 -5.14
C LEU A 129 13.42 -0.53 -4.61
N GLU A 130 14.02 -1.33 -5.48
CA GLU A 130 15.32 -1.95 -5.24
C GLU A 130 16.36 -1.18 -6.02
N ILE A 131 17.35 -0.64 -5.32
CA ILE A 131 18.42 0.18 -5.87
C ILE A 131 19.74 -0.57 -5.72
N GLN A 132 20.58 -0.57 -6.75
CA GLN A 132 21.92 -1.12 -6.63
C GLN A 132 22.80 -0.19 -5.80
N ARG A 133 23.47 -0.73 -4.77
CA ARG A 133 24.35 0.10 -3.92
C ARG A 133 25.63 0.56 -4.64
N SER A 134 26.19 -0.29 -5.51
CA SER A 134 27.21 0.05 -6.51
C SER A 134 27.47 -1.16 -7.41
N ARG A 135 27.73 -0.93 -8.71
CA ARG A 135 28.07 -1.99 -9.68
C ARG A 135 29.53 -2.48 -9.52
N ASN A 136 30.37 -1.66 -8.88
CA ASN A 136 31.84 -1.83 -8.83
C ASN A 136 32.40 -2.03 -7.43
N ALA A 137 31.57 -2.02 -6.39
CA ALA A 137 32.04 -2.20 -5.02
C ALA A 137 32.41 -3.67 -4.76
N LYS A 138 33.68 -3.97 -5.00
CA LYS A 138 34.36 -5.19 -4.59
C LYS A 138 34.85 -4.97 -3.15
N GLY A 139 34.08 -5.41 -2.16
CA GLY A 139 34.49 -5.37 -0.76
C GLY A 139 33.34 -5.43 0.24
N SER A 140 33.71 -5.58 1.51
CA SER A 140 32.81 -5.56 2.65
C SER A 140 32.14 -4.19 2.77
N TYR A 141 30.81 -4.15 2.86
CA TYR A 141 30.03 -2.91 3.04
C TYR A 141 29.86 -2.52 4.51
N TYR A 142 30.81 -2.96 5.34
CA TYR A 142 30.93 -2.61 6.74
C TYR A 142 31.98 -1.49 6.92
N PRO A 143 31.74 -0.49 7.79
CA PRO A 143 30.50 -0.27 8.53
C PRO A 143 29.33 0.10 7.60
N LEU A 144 28.13 -0.33 7.98
CA LEU A 144 26.92 -0.04 7.24
C LEU A 144 26.58 1.45 7.34
N VAL A 145 26.75 2.17 6.22
CA VAL A 145 26.30 3.57 6.08
C VAL A 145 24.91 3.59 5.43
N PRO A 146 23.91 4.29 6.02
CA PRO A 146 22.59 4.46 5.42
C PRO A 146 22.65 5.10 4.02
N LEU A 147 21.59 4.92 3.24
CA LEU A 147 21.46 5.63 1.98
C LEU A 147 21.38 7.14 2.26
N GLY A 148 22.22 7.92 1.58
CA GLY A 148 22.16 9.39 1.62
C GLY A 148 20.88 9.92 0.95
N ASP A 149 20.79 11.24 0.75
CA ASP A 149 19.58 11.97 0.30
C ASP A 149 18.49 11.16 -0.40
N LEU A 150 17.55 10.62 0.40
CA LEU A 150 16.40 9.85 -0.08
C LEU A 150 15.49 10.68 -0.99
N SER A 151 15.47 12.01 -0.83
CA SER A 151 14.60 12.91 -1.58
C SER A 151 14.84 12.81 -3.08
N SER A 152 16.10 12.60 -3.49
CA SER A 152 16.49 12.39 -4.88
C SER A 152 15.89 11.14 -5.52
N TYR A 153 15.47 10.16 -4.71
CA TYR A 153 14.85 8.92 -5.15
C TYR A 153 13.32 8.91 -5.06
N MET A 154 12.73 9.85 -4.32
CA MET A 154 11.28 9.90 -4.06
C MET A 154 10.54 10.66 -5.18
N THR A 155 10.55 10.10 -6.38
CA THR A 155 9.96 10.71 -7.59
C THR A 155 8.49 10.32 -7.77
N SER A 156 7.74 11.08 -8.58
CA SER A 156 6.36 10.74 -8.94
C SER A 156 6.25 9.57 -9.92
N ASP A 157 7.28 9.36 -10.76
CA ASP A 157 7.35 8.22 -11.69
C ASP A 157 8.60 7.38 -11.40
N PRO A 158 8.50 6.39 -10.48
CA PRO A 158 9.65 5.55 -10.12
C PRO A 158 10.16 4.69 -11.28
N VAL A 159 9.35 4.44 -12.32
CA VAL A 159 9.75 3.59 -13.45
C VAL A 159 10.81 4.27 -14.31
N GLN A 160 10.83 5.60 -14.34
CA GLN A 160 11.84 6.38 -15.09
C GLN A 160 13.18 6.49 -14.35
N GLN A 161 13.28 5.96 -13.13
CA GLN A 161 14.49 6.08 -12.35
C GLN A 161 15.52 5.02 -12.78
N GLU A 162 16.55 5.45 -13.52
CA GLU A 162 17.60 4.57 -14.06
C GLU A 162 18.34 3.74 -12.99
N VAL A 163 18.37 4.24 -11.76
CA VAL A 163 19.07 3.60 -10.63
C VAL A 163 18.25 2.44 -10.02
N ALA A 164 16.95 2.36 -10.32
CA ALA A 164 16.07 1.31 -9.81
C ALA A 164 16.23 0.02 -10.62
N LEU A 165 16.70 -1.05 -9.95
CA LEU A 165 16.73 -2.40 -10.49
C LEU A 165 15.33 -3.00 -10.61
N ARG A 166 14.46 -2.68 -9.65
CA ARG A 166 13.09 -3.17 -9.60
C ARG A 166 12.18 -2.15 -8.94
N VAL A 167 11.05 -1.89 -9.57
CA VAL A 167 9.99 -1.02 -9.04
C VAL A 167 8.75 -1.86 -8.80
N SER A 168 8.09 -1.63 -7.67
CA SER A 168 6.81 -2.26 -7.34
C SER A 168 5.92 -1.30 -6.58
N THR A 169 4.65 -1.22 -6.97
CA THR A 169 3.65 -0.46 -6.23
C THR A 169 2.94 -1.39 -5.26
N LEU A 170 3.04 -1.10 -3.96
CA LEU A 170 2.44 -1.88 -2.89
C LEU A 170 0.99 -1.47 -2.64
N CYS A 171 0.72 -0.16 -2.71
CA CYS A 171 -0.60 0.41 -2.49
C CYS A 171 -0.95 1.47 -3.55
N TYR A 172 -2.20 1.56 -3.96
CA TYR A 172 -2.73 2.48 -4.99
C TYR A 172 -3.68 3.55 -4.46
N GLN A 173 -4.19 3.39 -3.25
CA GLN A 173 -5.07 4.38 -2.58
C GLN A 173 -4.46 4.79 -1.24
N LEU A 174 -3.17 5.10 -1.22
CA LEU A 174 -2.46 5.52 -0.01
C LEU A 174 -2.90 6.92 0.40
N ARG A 175 -3.35 7.05 1.66
CA ARG A 175 -3.63 8.33 2.32
C ARG A 175 -2.39 8.90 2.99
N SER A 176 -1.71 8.08 3.80
CA SER A 176 -0.49 8.48 4.48
C SER A 176 0.46 7.31 4.69
N PHE A 177 1.75 7.62 4.73
CA PHE A 177 2.80 6.71 5.10
C PHE A 177 3.75 7.43 6.05
N GLY A 178 3.78 6.96 7.29
CA GLY A 178 4.60 7.52 8.37
C GLY A 178 5.68 6.53 8.79
N VAL A 179 6.88 7.05 9.01
CA VAL A 179 8.05 6.26 9.42
C VAL A 179 8.68 6.89 10.67
N GLU A 180 8.94 6.05 11.67
CA GLU A 180 9.67 6.44 12.88
C GLU A 180 10.77 5.41 13.16
N ILE A 181 12.00 5.88 13.30
CA ILE A 181 13.16 5.05 13.68
C ILE A 181 13.46 5.32 15.16
N ASP A 182 13.36 4.28 15.99
CA ASP A 182 13.69 4.35 17.42
C ASP A 182 15.11 3.79 17.63
N PRO A 183 16.15 4.65 17.72
CA PRO A 183 17.54 4.22 17.85
C PRO A 183 17.83 3.54 19.19
N TYR A 184 17.10 3.89 20.25
CA TYR A 184 17.31 3.33 21.58
C TYR A 184 16.81 1.89 21.67
N LYS A 185 15.67 1.60 21.02
CA LYS A 185 15.10 0.24 20.99
C LYS A 185 15.53 -0.57 19.77
N ARG A 186 16.25 0.05 18.83
CA ARG A 186 16.59 -0.52 17.50
C ARG A 186 15.34 -1.01 16.75
N LEU A 187 14.27 -0.21 16.79
CA LEU A 187 12.96 -0.54 16.19
C LEU A 187 12.62 0.41 15.04
N LEU A 188 11.94 -0.12 14.05
CA LEU A 188 11.31 0.64 12.97
C LEU A 188 9.79 0.59 13.18
N ARG A 189 9.14 1.74 13.36
CA ARG A 189 7.68 1.84 13.37
C ARG A 189 7.20 2.42 12.05
N LEU A 190 6.21 1.76 11.46
CA LEU A 190 5.60 2.19 10.22
C LEU A 190 4.09 2.27 10.37
N THR A 191 3.53 3.33 9.80
CA THR A 191 2.08 3.55 9.75
C THR A 191 1.68 3.69 8.29
N VAL A 192 0.82 2.78 7.81
CA VAL A 192 0.26 2.82 6.46
C VAL A 192 -1.24 3.06 6.56
N ARG A 193 -1.73 4.15 5.98
CA ARG A 193 -3.17 4.45 5.90
C ARG A 193 -3.63 4.45 4.44
N LEU A 194 -4.70 3.72 4.16
CA LEU A 194 -5.38 3.70 2.86
C LEU A 194 -6.72 4.43 2.92
N ASN A 195 -7.06 5.11 1.85
CA ASN A 195 -8.41 5.60 1.62
C ASN A 195 -9.31 4.41 1.25
N LYS A 196 -10.47 4.26 1.92
CA LYS A 196 -11.53 3.41 1.40
C LYS A 196 -12.28 4.21 0.36
N ASP A 197 -12.59 3.60 -0.78
CA ASP A 197 -13.46 4.24 -1.78
C ASP A 197 -14.86 4.40 -1.18
N GLY A 198 -15.15 5.61 -0.69
CA GLY A 198 -16.46 5.97 -0.21
C GLY A 198 -17.45 6.08 -1.37
N VAL A 199 -18.46 5.21 -1.40
CA VAL A 199 -19.65 5.46 -2.23
C VAL A 199 -20.32 6.73 -1.72
N LYS A 200 -20.56 7.72 -2.61
CA LYS A 200 -21.28 8.96 -2.27
C LYS A 200 -22.58 8.59 -1.53
N ARG A 201 -22.76 9.06 -0.30
CA ARG A 201 -24.07 8.97 0.38
C ARG A 201 -25.04 9.86 -0.38
N MET A 202 -26.23 9.34 -0.73
CA MET A 202 -27.24 10.06 -1.50
C MET A 202 -27.77 11.34 -0.82
N THR A 203 -27.49 11.54 0.46
CA THR A 203 -28.08 12.59 1.30
C THR A 203 -27.07 13.61 1.85
N SER A 204 -25.79 13.52 1.48
CA SER A 204 -24.75 14.43 1.97
C SER A 204 -23.69 14.65 0.89
N GLU A 205 -23.38 15.91 0.61
CA GLU A 205 -22.23 16.29 -0.23
C GLU A 205 -20.88 15.92 0.41
N GLN A 206 -20.86 15.62 1.71
CA GLN A 206 -19.68 15.12 2.40
C GLN A 206 -19.53 13.61 2.20
N ARG A 207 -18.51 13.22 1.43
CA ARG A 207 -17.95 11.87 1.49
C ARG A 207 -17.42 11.66 2.91
N VAL A 208 -18.07 10.81 3.70
CA VAL A 208 -17.46 10.28 4.93
C VAL A 208 -16.33 9.39 4.46
N GLN A 209 -15.11 9.92 4.51
CA GLN A 209 -13.90 9.26 4.05
C GLN A 209 -13.44 8.30 5.14
N ASP A 210 -13.86 7.04 5.00
CA ASP A 210 -13.42 5.98 5.88
C ASP A 210 -12.00 5.56 5.47
N SER A 211 -11.14 5.26 6.44
CA SER A 211 -9.74 4.90 6.18
C SER A 211 -9.35 3.60 6.87
N LEU A 212 -8.51 2.81 6.21
CA LEU A 212 -7.94 1.59 6.77
C LEU A 212 -6.51 1.89 7.21
N GLU A 213 -6.15 1.49 8.44
CA GLU A 213 -4.83 1.76 9.00
C GLU A 213 -4.16 0.46 9.44
N ALA A 214 -2.88 0.30 9.12
CA ALA A 214 -2.00 -0.69 9.71
C ALA A 214 -0.82 0.03 10.37
N ARG A 215 -0.56 -0.33 11.62
CA ARG A 215 0.66 0.04 12.35
C ARG A 215 1.41 -1.21 12.70
N PHE A 216 2.72 -1.19 12.48
CA PHE A 216 3.56 -2.31 12.87
C PHE A 216 4.95 -1.81 13.29
N GLU A 217 5.50 -2.52 14.26
CA GLU A 217 6.84 -2.31 14.79
C GLU A 217 7.69 -3.52 14.42
N ILE A 218 8.91 -3.27 13.94
CA ILE A 218 9.81 -4.31 13.47
C ILE A 218 11.19 -4.10 14.08
N SER A 219 11.72 -5.17 14.65
CA SER A 219 13.12 -5.30 15.01
C SER A 219 13.86 -6.06 13.90
N PRO A 220 14.82 -5.43 13.19
CA PRO A 220 15.63 -6.11 12.19
C PRO A 220 16.44 -7.26 12.78
N MET A 221 16.37 -8.44 12.16
CA MET A 221 16.98 -9.67 12.68
C MET A 221 18.50 -9.70 12.49
N ASN A 222 19.01 -9.05 11.45
CA ASN A 222 20.44 -9.05 11.13
C ASN A 222 21.14 -7.83 11.71
N SER A 223 20.96 -7.58 13.01
CA SER A 223 21.55 -6.45 13.74
C SER A 223 22.86 -6.80 14.47
N TYR A 224 23.48 -7.94 14.11
CA TYR A 224 24.76 -8.42 14.61
C TYR A 224 25.88 -8.28 13.55
N PRO A 225 27.14 -7.97 13.91
CA PRO A 225 27.63 -7.68 15.26
C PRO A 225 27.11 -6.34 15.81
N GLU A 226 26.96 -6.28 17.14
CA GLU A 226 26.76 -5.01 17.84
C GLU A 226 28.07 -4.23 17.74
N ILE A 227 28.16 -3.31 16.79
CA ILE A 227 29.29 -2.38 16.68
C ILE A 227 29.12 -1.27 17.69
#